data_AF-A0A7C1PS93-F1
#
_entry.id   AF-A0A7C1PS93-F1
#
_cell.length_a   1.000
_cell.length_b   1.000
_cell.length_c   1.000
_cell.angle_alpha   90.00
_cell.angle_beta   90.00
_cell.angle_gamma   90.00
#
_symmetry.space_group_name_H-M   'P 1'
#
loop_
_entity.id
_entity.type
_entity.pdbx_description
1 polymer ?
#
loop_
_entity_poly.entity_id
_entity_poly.type
_entity_poly.pdbx_seq_one_letter_code
_entity_poly.pdbx_strand_id
1 'polypeptide(L)'
;MDLIQKIKNSGPQNAAILDTKRGLIEKNDSQILVVDEELVKNIQWIREGDFSEKKGERTLKLIGSVHPIDQIEVVKKVKENKLKEYPLTAADMITLVKRKKPNIKQNRIYSIVSENKLKENTEYSSYVFRSKKQEEAYEKHGIVQGGTPSIYKPSIVNYIINVFENEI
;
A
#
# COMPACT_ATOMS: atom_id res chain seq x y z
N MET A 1 -36.67 22.22 2.73
CA MET A 1 -35.40 21.62 2.23
C MET A 1 -35.30 20.23 2.83
N ASP A 2 -35.44 19.21 2.00
CA ASP A 2 -35.47 17.79 2.37
C ASP A 2 -34.06 17.26 2.68
N LEU A 3 -33.93 16.35 3.66
CA LEU A 3 -32.65 15.77 4.10
C LEU A 3 -31.93 15.06 2.95
N ILE A 4 -32.70 14.38 2.09
CA ILE A 4 -32.21 13.70 0.90
C ILE A 4 -31.58 14.69 -0.09
N GLN A 5 -32.13 15.90 -0.24
CA GLN A 5 -31.55 16.91 -1.11
C GLN A 5 -30.21 17.45 -0.58
N LYS A 6 -30.07 17.61 0.74
CA LYS A 6 -28.78 18.02 1.33
C LYS A 6 -27.71 16.96 1.12
N ILE A 7 -28.04 15.69 1.33
CA ILE A 7 -27.11 14.56 1.09
C ILE A 7 -26.75 14.47 -0.41
N LYS A 8 -27.72 14.70 -1.31
CA LYS A 8 -27.49 14.74 -2.76
C LYS A 8 -26.52 15.84 -3.17
N ASN A 9 -26.63 17.04 -2.57
CA ASN A 9 -25.75 18.18 -2.87
C ASN A 9 -24.34 18.01 -2.28
N SER A 10 -24.21 17.43 -1.08
CA SER A 10 -22.92 17.23 -0.41
C SER A 10 -22.21 15.93 -0.83
N GLY A 11 -22.95 14.94 -1.36
CA GLY A 11 -22.47 13.60 -1.70
C GLY A 11 -22.53 12.64 -0.48
N PRO A 12 -23.04 11.40 -0.63
CA PRO A 12 -23.20 10.46 0.48
C PRO A 12 -21.86 10.10 1.17
N GLN A 13 -20.75 10.09 0.45
CA GLN A 13 -19.40 9.86 0.98
C GLN A 13 -18.91 10.96 1.94
N ASN A 14 -19.56 12.13 1.92
CA ASN A 14 -19.21 13.28 2.74
C ASN A 14 -20.19 13.48 3.92
N ALA A 15 -21.20 12.62 4.05
CA ALA A 15 -22.15 12.65 5.16
C ALA A 15 -21.64 11.79 6.33
N ALA A 16 -21.83 12.27 7.55
CA ALA A 16 -21.63 11.49 8.78
C ALA A 16 -22.98 11.35 9.51
N ILE A 17 -23.23 10.19 10.11
CA ILE A 17 -24.45 9.95 10.88
C ILE A 17 -24.13 10.15 12.36
N LEU A 18 -24.87 11.07 13.01
CA LEU A 18 -24.82 11.28 14.45
C LEU A 18 -26.00 10.55 15.10
N ASP A 19 -25.72 9.44 15.78
CA ASP A 19 -26.68 8.75 16.64
C ASP A 19 -26.64 9.37 18.05
N THR A 20 -27.59 10.25 18.35
CA THR A 20 -27.69 10.96 19.63
C THR A 20 -28.19 10.09 20.78
N LYS A 21 -28.73 8.89 20.52
CA LYS A 21 -29.13 7.94 21.57
C LYS A 21 -27.95 7.09 22.03
N ARG A 22 -27.03 6.79 21.11
CA ARG A 22 -25.83 5.99 21.39
C ARG A 22 -24.57 6.84 21.62
N GLY A 23 -24.60 8.13 21.28
CA GLY A 23 -23.45 9.02 21.37
C GLY A 23 -22.38 8.70 20.33
N LEU A 24 -22.76 8.18 19.16
CA LEU A 24 -21.84 7.71 18.11
C LEU A 24 -21.90 8.61 16.88
N ILE A 25 -20.74 8.92 16.30
CA ILE A 25 -20.60 9.57 15.00
C ILE A 25 -19.90 8.60 14.06
N GLU A 26 -20.59 8.16 13.01
CA GLU A 26 -20.09 7.16 12.05
C GLU A 26 -19.92 7.79 10.67
N LYS A 27 -18.73 7.60 10.09
CA LYS A 27 -18.38 7.95 8.70
C LYS A 27 -17.52 6.84 8.09
N ASN A 28 -18.16 5.80 7.55
CA ASN A 28 -17.50 4.57 7.07
C ASN A 28 -16.64 3.90 8.18
N ASP A 29 -15.63 3.09 7.82
CA ASP A 29 -14.74 2.37 8.75
C ASP A 29 -13.84 3.28 9.62
N SER A 30 -13.96 4.61 9.52
CA SER A 30 -13.09 5.58 10.19
C SER A 30 -13.89 6.57 11.01
N GLN A 31 -13.69 6.58 12.33
CA GLN A 31 -14.33 7.50 13.27
C GLN A 31 -13.67 8.90 13.26
N ILE A 32 -13.33 9.44 12.08
CA ILE A 32 -12.63 10.73 11.95
C ILE A 32 -13.64 11.82 11.57
N LEU A 33 -13.87 12.76 12.49
CA LEU A 33 -14.65 13.98 12.25
C LEU A 33 -13.73 15.06 11.69
N VAL A 34 -13.93 15.44 10.44
CA VAL A 34 -13.22 16.56 9.79
C VAL A 34 -14.10 17.79 9.85
N VAL A 35 -13.59 18.87 10.44
CA VAL A 35 -14.29 20.16 10.57
C VAL A 35 -13.51 21.21 9.80
N ASP A 36 -14.23 22.04 9.03
CA ASP A 36 -13.64 23.16 8.30
C ASP A 36 -13.02 24.20 9.26
N GLU A 37 -11.92 24.83 8.85
CA GLU A 37 -11.19 25.80 9.70
C GLU A 37 -12.05 27.02 10.08
N GLU A 38 -12.93 27.48 9.20
CA GLU A 38 -13.86 28.57 9.49
C GLU A 38 -14.89 28.15 10.54
N LEU A 39 -15.30 26.88 10.54
CA LEU A 39 -16.20 26.34 11.56
C LEU A 39 -15.49 26.13 12.89
N VAL A 40 -14.22 25.68 12.88
CA VAL A 40 -13.40 25.54 14.10
C VAL A 40 -13.29 26.86 14.86
N LYS A 41 -13.17 27.98 14.15
CA LYS A 41 -13.12 29.33 14.75
C LYS A 41 -14.41 29.71 15.49
N ASN A 42 -15.53 29.10 15.11
CA ASN A 42 -16.85 29.35 15.72
C ASN A 42 -17.22 28.30 16.79
N ILE A 43 -16.38 27.27 17.01
CA ILE A 43 -16.59 26.28 18.06
C ILE A 43 -16.07 26.84 19.38
N GLN A 44 -16.94 26.86 20.40
CA GLN A 44 -16.55 27.19 21.77
C GLN A 44 -15.94 25.96 22.46
N TRP A 45 -14.66 26.05 22.78
CA TRP A 45 -13.93 24.99 23.47
C TRP A 45 -14.09 25.14 24.97
N ILE A 46 -14.55 24.06 25.63
CA ILE A 46 -14.59 23.99 27.09
C ILE A 46 -13.50 23.02 27.53
N ARG A 47 -12.57 23.48 28.37
CA ARG A 47 -11.48 22.65 28.89
C ARG A 47 -11.99 21.69 29.95
N GLU A 48 -11.32 20.54 30.05
CA GLU A 48 -11.60 19.55 31.08
C GLU A 48 -11.46 20.21 32.47
N GLY A 49 -12.52 20.10 33.29
CA GLY A 49 -12.60 20.72 34.62
C GLY A 49 -13.38 22.04 34.69
N ASP A 50 -13.56 22.77 33.58
CA ASP A 50 -14.26 24.06 33.55
C ASP A 50 -15.74 23.95 33.14
N PHE A 51 -16.24 22.74 32.91
CA PHE A 51 -17.63 22.51 32.49
C PHE A 51 -18.59 22.50 33.67
N SER A 52 -19.45 23.53 33.77
CA SER A 52 -20.56 23.59 34.74
C SER A 52 -21.90 23.39 34.01
N GLU A 53 -22.42 22.17 34.04
CA GLU A 53 -23.66 21.81 33.36
C GLU A 53 -24.89 22.44 34.04
N LYS A 54 -25.59 23.33 33.32
CA LYS A 54 -26.88 23.87 33.77
C LYS A 54 -28.01 22.94 33.34
N LYS A 55 -28.83 22.53 34.30
CA LYS A 55 -29.90 21.55 34.11
C LYS A 55 -30.88 22.02 33.02
N GLY A 56 -31.00 21.26 31.93
CA GLY A 56 -32.01 21.46 30.88
C GLY A 56 -31.49 21.93 29.52
N GLU A 57 -30.21 22.33 29.42
CA GLU A 57 -29.63 22.73 28.13
C GLU A 57 -28.99 21.54 27.41
N ARG A 58 -29.25 21.43 26.10
CA ARG A 58 -28.68 20.37 25.26
C ARG A 58 -27.23 20.74 24.95
N THR A 59 -26.27 20.04 25.54
CA THR A 59 -24.85 20.20 25.23
C THR A 59 -24.30 18.97 24.51
N LEU A 60 -23.39 19.20 23.55
CA LEU A 60 -22.58 18.16 22.92
C LEU A 60 -21.19 18.15 23.58
N LYS A 61 -20.86 17.08 24.31
CA LYS A 61 -19.55 16.92 24.96
C LYS A 61 -18.59 16.20 24.01
N LEU A 62 -17.57 16.89 23.53
CA LEU A 62 -16.47 16.33 22.74
C LEU A 62 -15.25 16.17 23.64
N ILE A 63 -14.79 14.93 23.85
CA ILE A 63 -13.58 14.62 24.62
C ILE A 63 -12.60 13.92 23.69
N GLY A 64 -11.41 14.49 23.52
CA GLY A 64 -10.38 13.92 22.66
C GLY A 64 -9.25 14.90 22.35
N SER A 65 -8.25 14.42 21.64
CA SER A 65 -7.06 15.19 21.27
C SER A 65 -7.27 15.85 19.91
N VAL A 66 -7.21 17.18 19.87
CA VAL A 66 -7.28 17.95 18.61
C VAL A 66 -5.88 18.04 18.01
N HIS A 67 -5.73 17.56 16.77
CA HIS A 67 -4.48 17.67 16.01
C HIS A 67 -4.76 18.53 14.77
N PRO A 68 -3.99 19.61 14.53
CA PRO A 68 -4.07 20.33 13.27
C PRO A 68 -3.66 19.39 12.14
N ILE A 69 -4.51 19.23 11.13
CA ILE A 69 -4.16 18.52 9.89
C ILE A 69 -3.41 19.51 8.99
N ASP A 70 -2.30 20.05 9.49
CA ASP A 70 -1.36 20.76 8.63
C ASP A 70 -0.58 19.73 7.86
N GLN A 71 -0.83 19.72 6.55
CA GLN A 71 -0.34 18.78 5.54
C GLN A 71 -1.22 17.56 5.41
N ILE A 72 -1.68 17.36 4.17
CA ILE A 72 -2.10 16.09 3.59
C ILE A 72 -1.32 14.99 4.32
N GLU A 73 -2.01 14.16 5.12
CA GLU A 73 -1.45 12.88 5.49
C GLU A 73 -1.17 12.19 4.15
N VAL A 74 0.06 12.33 3.67
CA VAL A 74 0.68 11.31 2.86
C VAL A 74 0.72 10.16 3.84
N VAL A 75 -0.38 9.40 3.89
CA VAL A 75 -0.35 8.01 4.25
C VAL A 75 0.87 7.54 3.48
N LYS A 76 1.98 7.34 4.20
CA LYS A 76 3.08 6.56 3.67
C LYS A 76 2.40 5.23 3.47
N LYS A 77 1.78 5.05 2.31
CA LYS A 77 1.70 3.78 1.64
C LYS A 77 3.16 3.40 1.65
N VAL A 78 3.53 2.61 2.65
CA VAL A 78 4.76 1.85 2.65
C VAL A 78 4.58 1.06 1.37
N LYS A 79 5.06 1.61 0.25
CA LYS A 79 5.19 0.88 -0.99
C LYS A 79 6.00 -0.31 -0.53
N GLU A 80 5.36 -1.48 -0.49
CA GLU A 80 6.06 -2.74 -0.33
C GLU A 80 7.22 -2.66 -1.30
N ASN A 81 8.41 -2.49 -0.75
CA ASN A 81 9.55 -2.17 -1.57
C ASN A 81 9.92 -3.50 -2.19
N LYS A 82 9.38 -3.79 -3.38
CA LYS A 82 9.65 -5.02 -4.14
C LYS A 82 11.16 -5.31 -4.23
N LEU A 83 11.99 -4.26 -4.19
CA LEU A 83 13.46 -4.38 -4.19
C LEU A 83 14.04 -4.96 -2.88
N LYS A 84 13.31 -4.95 -1.76
CA LYS A 84 13.71 -5.66 -0.54
C LYS A 84 13.57 -7.17 -0.69
N GLU A 85 12.49 -7.61 -1.34
CA GLU A 85 12.21 -9.03 -1.53
C GLU A 85 12.98 -9.61 -2.72
N TYR A 86 13.16 -8.82 -3.78
CA TYR A 86 13.89 -9.17 -4.99
C TYR A 86 15.12 -8.26 -5.18
N PRO A 87 16.15 -8.37 -4.33
CA PRO A 87 17.29 -7.46 -4.32
C PRO A 87 18.27 -7.69 -5.48
N LEU A 88 18.19 -8.83 -6.17
CA LEU A 88 19.21 -9.21 -7.16
C LEU A 88 18.80 -8.83 -8.57
N THR A 89 19.72 -8.21 -9.31
CA THR A 89 19.60 -8.10 -10.77
C THR A 89 20.03 -9.41 -11.45
N ALA A 90 19.80 -9.52 -12.77
CA ALA A 90 20.32 -10.65 -13.55
C ALA A 90 21.85 -10.78 -13.45
N ALA A 91 22.56 -9.65 -13.43
CA ALA A 91 24.02 -9.62 -13.31
C ALA A 91 24.48 -10.11 -11.93
N ASP A 92 23.80 -9.68 -10.86
CA ASP A 92 24.11 -10.11 -9.49
C ASP A 92 23.88 -11.61 -9.32
N MET A 93 22.73 -12.10 -9.82
CA MET A 93 22.39 -13.53 -9.79
C MET A 93 23.46 -14.38 -10.50
N ILE A 94 23.90 -13.99 -11.70
CA ILE A 94 24.98 -14.69 -12.42
C ILE A 94 26.28 -14.65 -11.63
N THR A 95 26.62 -13.51 -11.04
CA THR A 95 27.85 -13.34 -10.25
C THR A 95 27.84 -14.26 -9.04
N LEU A 96 26.72 -14.34 -8.32
CA LEU A 96 26.57 -15.21 -7.15
C LEU A 96 26.59 -16.69 -7.52
N VAL A 97 25.95 -17.08 -8.63
CA VAL A 97 26.00 -18.46 -9.15
C VAL A 97 27.43 -18.84 -9.53
N LYS A 98 28.13 -18.01 -10.30
CA LYS A 98 29.52 -18.28 -10.72
C LYS A 98 30.49 -18.32 -9.54
N ARG A 99 30.27 -17.50 -8.51
CA ARG A 99 31.07 -17.54 -7.28
C ARG A 99 30.97 -18.89 -6.57
N LYS A 100 29.79 -19.52 -6.55
CA LYS A 100 29.59 -20.84 -5.96
C LYS A 100 30.00 -21.98 -6.90
N LYS A 101 29.80 -21.81 -8.20
CA LYS A 101 30.11 -22.79 -9.24
C LYS A 101 30.80 -22.11 -10.43
N PRO A 102 32.14 -21.96 -10.41
CA PRO A 102 32.88 -21.27 -11.47
C PRO A 102 32.75 -21.93 -12.85
N ASN A 103 32.49 -23.24 -12.88
CA ASN A 103 32.42 -24.03 -14.11
C ASN A 103 31.11 -23.85 -14.91
N ILE A 104 30.07 -23.25 -14.32
CA ILE A 104 28.80 -23.05 -15.00
C ILE A 104 28.89 -21.90 -16.01
N LYS A 105 28.61 -22.19 -17.27
CA LYS A 105 28.58 -21.17 -18.34
C LYS A 105 27.37 -20.25 -18.15
N GLN A 106 27.56 -18.96 -18.41
CA GLN A 106 26.48 -17.97 -18.31
C GLN A 106 25.27 -18.32 -19.19
N ASN A 107 25.49 -18.86 -20.39
CA ASN A 107 24.41 -19.30 -21.26
C ASN A 107 23.59 -20.44 -20.62
N ARG A 108 24.23 -21.37 -19.90
CA ARG A 108 23.51 -22.44 -19.19
C ARG A 108 22.66 -21.88 -18.06
N ILE A 109 23.15 -20.89 -17.31
CA ILE A 109 22.35 -20.20 -16.28
C ILE A 109 21.06 -19.64 -16.91
N TYR A 110 21.17 -18.95 -18.05
CA TYR A 110 19.99 -18.43 -18.74
C TYR A 110 19.07 -19.53 -19.27
N SER A 111 19.61 -20.63 -19.79
CA SER A 111 18.84 -21.79 -20.21
C SER A 111 18.04 -22.37 -19.05
N ILE A 112 18.66 -22.62 -17.89
CA ILE A 112 17.98 -23.12 -16.68
C ILE A 112 16.84 -22.19 -16.26
N VAL A 113 17.09 -20.87 -16.23
CA VAL A 113 16.08 -19.86 -15.90
C VAL A 113 14.89 -19.91 -16.88
N SER A 114 15.15 -20.12 -18.16
CA SER A 114 14.11 -20.17 -19.21
C SER A 114 13.35 -21.49 -19.20
N GLU A 115 14.06 -22.63 -19.15
CA GLU A 115 13.52 -24.00 -19.14
C GLU A 115 12.57 -24.21 -17.94
N ASN A 116 12.92 -23.62 -16.80
CA ASN A 116 12.15 -23.72 -15.55
C ASN A 116 11.15 -22.55 -15.36
N LYS A 117 10.96 -21.68 -16.36
CA LYS A 117 10.05 -20.52 -16.32
C LYS A 117 10.23 -19.64 -15.07
N LEU A 118 11.46 -19.50 -14.57
CA LEU A 118 11.72 -18.85 -13.28
C LEU A 118 11.42 -17.34 -13.30
N LYS A 119 11.38 -16.72 -14.49
CA LYS A 119 11.03 -15.30 -14.70
C LYS A 119 9.55 -14.99 -14.45
N GLU A 120 8.70 -15.99 -14.62
CA GLU A 120 7.25 -15.90 -14.39
C GLU A 120 6.89 -16.36 -12.97
N ASN A 121 7.82 -17.02 -12.28
CA ASN A 121 7.62 -17.57 -10.96
C ASN A 121 7.91 -16.52 -9.87
N THR A 122 6.86 -16.08 -9.18
CA THR A 122 6.90 -15.11 -8.08
C THR A 122 7.73 -15.58 -6.87
N GLU A 123 7.92 -16.89 -6.68
CA GLU A 123 8.79 -17.43 -5.63
C GLU A 123 10.27 -17.05 -5.85
N TYR A 124 10.67 -16.79 -7.10
CA TYR A 124 12.07 -16.57 -7.46
C TYR A 124 12.33 -15.23 -8.15
N SER A 125 11.35 -14.65 -8.82
CA SER A 125 11.55 -13.41 -9.58
C SER A 125 10.33 -12.49 -9.63
N SER A 126 10.57 -11.27 -10.07
CA SER A 126 9.56 -10.27 -10.39
C SER A 126 10.03 -9.39 -11.53
N TYR A 127 9.09 -8.76 -12.24
CA TYR A 127 9.39 -7.82 -13.31
C TYR A 127 9.41 -6.38 -12.79
N VAL A 128 10.36 -5.58 -13.28
CA VAL A 128 10.46 -4.15 -12.96
C VAL A 128 9.74 -3.34 -14.02
N PHE A 129 8.53 -2.91 -13.71
CA PHE A 129 7.72 -2.06 -14.59
C PHE A 129 8.10 -0.59 -14.46
N ARG A 130 8.20 0.10 -15.60
CA ARG A 130 8.52 1.54 -15.65
C ARG A 130 7.29 2.42 -15.39
N SER A 131 6.09 1.87 -15.57
CA SER A 131 4.84 2.59 -15.33
C SER A 131 3.76 1.67 -14.77
N LYS A 132 2.82 2.25 -14.03
CA LYS A 132 1.65 1.53 -13.50
C LYS A 132 0.83 0.86 -14.60
N LYS A 133 0.75 1.48 -15.78
CA LYS A 133 0.06 0.90 -16.94
C LYS A 133 0.68 -0.42 -17.39
N GLN A 134 2.00 -0.56 -17.33
CA GLN A 134 2.68 -1.82 -17.66
C GLN A 134 2.43 -2.89 -16.59
N GLU A 135 2.49 -2.49 -15.31
CA GLU A 135 2.20 -3.38 -14.19
C GLU A 135 0.77 -3.92 -14.27
N GLU A 136 -0.23 -3.06 -14.47
CA GLU A 136 -1.63 -3.46 -14.61
C GLU A 136 -1.87 -4.33 -15.86
N ALA A 137 -1.16 -4.08 -16.97
CA ALA A 137 -1.28 -4.90 -18.17
C ALA A 137 -0.71 -6.31 -17.96
N TYR A 138 0.37 -6.43 -17.19
CA TYR A 138 0.92 -7.73 -16.79
C TYR A 138 -0.03 -8.47 -15.86
N GLU A 139 -0.55 -7.81 -14.82
CA GLU A 139 -1.46 -8.42 -13.85
C GLU A 139 -2.78 -8.88 -14.50
N LYS A 140 -3.31 -8.12 -15.46
CA LYS A 140 -4.60 -8.43 -16.09
C LYS A 140 -4.50 -9.36 -17.30
N HIS A 141 -3.41 -9.28 -18.06
CA HIS A 141 -3.30 -9.92 -19.37
C HIS A 141 -2.05 -10.79 -19.53
N GLY A 142 -1.15 -10.82 -18.54
CA GLY A 142 0.13 -11.53 -18.63
C GLY A 142 1.10 -10.93 -19.64
N ILE A 143 0.84 -9.71 -20.12
CA ILE A 143 1.64 -9.09 -21.19
C ILE A 143 2.85 -8.38 -20.59
N VAL A 144 4.04 -8.89 -20.87
CA VAL A 144 5.32 -8.24 -20.56
C VAL A 144 5.84 -7.52 -21.80
N GLN A 145 6.18 -6.24 -21.68
CA GLN A 145 6.77 -5.49 -22.78
C GLN A 145 8.22 -5.96 -23.03
N GLY A 146 8.63 -5.96 -24.31
CA GLY A 146 10.00 -6.29 -24.68
C GLY A 146 11.01 -5.40 -23.96
N GLY A 147 12.00 -6.02 -23.32
CA GLY A 147 13.05 -5.30 -22.58
C GLY A 147 12.71 -4.96 -21.11
N THR A 148 11.59 -5.44 -20.56
CA THR A 148 11.32 -5.34 -19.12
C THR A 148 12.34 -6.15 -18.31
N PRO A 149 13.14 -5.51 -17.42
CA PRO A 149 14.10 -6.23 -16.59
C PRO A 149 13.41 -7.13 -15.57
N SER A 150 14.03 -8.26 -15.27
CA SER A 150 13.65 -9.13 -14.15
C SER A 150 14.61 -8.93 -12.98
N ILE A 151 14.05 -8.91 -11.77
CA ILE A 151 14.76 -8.94 -10.49
C ILE A 151 14.46 -10.26 -9.78
N TYR A 152 15.36 -10.70 -8.91
CA TYR A 152 15.35 -12.05 -8.37
C TYR A 152 15.53 -12.08 -6.85
N LYS A 153 14.92 -13.09 -6.22
CA LYS A 153 15.19 -13.44 -4.82
C LYS A 153 16.55 -14.17 -4.73
N PRO A 154 17.27 -14.07 -3.60
CA PRO A 154 18.53 -14.80 -3.40
C PRO A 154 18.39 -16.32 -3.49
N SER A 155 17.20 -16.86 -3.20
CA SER A 155 16.89 -18.30 -3.28
C SER A 155 17.11 -18.89 -4.69
N ILE A 156 16.98 -18.08 -5.75
CA ILE A 156 17.15 -18.55 -7.13
C ILE A 156 18.56 -19.11 -7.39
N VAL A 157 19.57 -18.60 -6.69
CA VAL A 157 20.97 -19.03 -6.84
C VAL A 157 21.11 -20.49 -6.47
N ASN A 158 20.49 -20.90 -5.36
CA ASN A 158 20.54 -22.30 -4.91
C ASN A 158 19.74 -23.20 -5.85
N TYR A 159 18.58 -22.73 -6.34
CA TYR A 159 17.78 -23.48 -7.32
C TYR A 159 18.60 -23.79 -8.59
N ILE A 160 19.24 -22.77 -9.17
CA ILE A 160 20.04 -22.92 -10.40
C ILE A 160 21.19 -23.91 -10.19
N ILE A 161 21.87 -23.84 -9.05
CA ILE A 161 22.97 -24.76 -8.71
C ILE A 161 22.45 -26.19 -8.59
N ASN A 162 21.33 -26.40 -7.87
CA ASN A 162 20.75 -27.73 -7.69
C ASN A 162 20.32 -28.34 -9.03
N VAL A 163 19.69 -27.56 -9.91
CA VAL A 163 19.31 -28.05 -11.25
C VAL A 163 20.54 -28.43 -12.06
N PHE A 164 21.57 -27.57 -12.06
CA PHE A 164 22.82 -27.83 -12.76
C PHE A 164 23.55 -29.08 -12.24
N GLU A 165 23.55 -29.32 -10.92
CA GLU A 165 24.18 -30.51 -10.32
C GLU A 165 23.42 -31.80 -10.63
N ASN A 166 22.09 -31.74 -10.78
CA ASN A 166 21.28 -32.91 -11.14
C ASN A 166 21.31 -33.25 -12.65
N GLU A 167 21.93 -32.38 -13.47
CA GLU A 167 22.14 -32.59 -14.91
C GLU A 167 23.51 -33.22 -15.24
N ILE A 168 24.39 -33.31 -14.25
CA ILE A 168 25.74 -33.90 -14.35
C ILE A 168 25.69 -35.34 -13.84
#